data_AF-A0AAD9M3J9-F1
#
_entry.id   AF-A0AAD9M3J9-F1
#
_cell.length_a   1.000
_cell.length_b   1.000
_cell.length_c   1.000
_cell.angle_alpha   90.00
_cell.angle_beta   90.00
_cell.angle_gamma   90.00
#
_symmetry.space_group_name_H-M   'P 1'
#
loop_
_entity.id
_entity.type
_entity.pdbx_description
1 polymer ?
#
loop_
_entity_poly.entity_id
_entity_poly.type
_entity_poly.pdbx_seq_one_letter_code
_entity_poly.pdbx_strand_id
1 'polypeptide(L)'
;MTTPFMLGTARMRSGGHKQSRKCEKRDKDHKPKDTNNKQERALPSSRFSFLFVVNELQIVEENGVPPAADVYGNPLPPRTSEGYGQETIGRVWRYRDGVVSPAEGFFWCRPERGSPGVICAVNEYIDEYGQPVRFLQQTVEHSTFSVFNCWRFLPCLYTDVDVTTVGGMGADNKLSHLEFYADSTESGVTRIRASGGSQRHVVGGKPSWIPALLPETYAAPSSHAQQSTGLGGCLPIIIGLLALTKKPGHTDDVFGNGEWNGNRFRGGRSSRAEPEPTGPVRGVLVQVCCDSMNPDSTIDAISDFEDRGKAIRDERL
;
A
#
# COMPACT_ATOMS: atom_id res chain seq x y z
N MET A 1 -56.31 10.11 -33.61
CA MET A 1 -56.06 10.94 -34.81
C MET A 1 -54.54 11.02 -34.98
N THR A 2 -53.96 10.00 -35.62
CA THR A 2 -53.46 9.98 -37.02
C THR A 2 -52.12 10.73 -37.26
N THR A 3 -51.02 9.98 -37.25
CA THR A 3 -49.85 10.10 -38.16
C THR A 3 -50.28 9.75 -39.60
N PRO A 4 -49.57 10.10 -40.73
CA PRO A 4 -48.17 9.68 -41.02
C PRO A 4 -47.30 10.45 -42.08
N PHE A 5 -46.01 10.04 -42.15
CA PHE A 5 -45.05 9.78 -43.27
C PHE A 5 -44.76 10.72 -44.48
N MET A 6 -43.46 11.08 -44.60
CA MET A 6 -42.42 10.95 -45.67
C MET A 6 -42.65 11.08 -47.20
N LEU A 7 -41.57 11.61 -47.83
CA LEU A 7 -40.97 11.48 -49.19
C LEU A 7 -40.95 12.81 -49.98
N GLY A 8 -39.93 13.26 -50.70
CA GLY A 8 -38.62 12.74 -51.14
C GLY A 8 -38.17 13.60 -52.36
N THR A 9 -36.87 13.68 -52.68
CA THR A 9 -36.28 13.57 -54.05
C THR A 9 -34.83 14.07 -54.12
N ALA A 10 -34.06 13.34 -54.93
CA ALA A 10 -32.64 13.49 -55.19
C ALA A 10 -32.34 14.35 -56.42
N ARG A 11 -31.09 14.82 -56.57
CA ARG A 11 -30.41 14.84 -57.88
C ARG A 11 -28.88 14.86 -57.74
N MET A 12 -28.26 13.86 -58.38
CA MET A 12 -26.84 13.79 -58.71
C MET A 12 -26.49 14.72 -59.89
N ARG A 13 -25.24 15.17 -60.01
CA ARG A 13 -24.25 14.72 -61.03
C ARG A 13 -23.05 15.66 -61.19
N SER A 14 -21.87 15.02 -61.32
CA SER A 14 -20.67 15.30 -62.17
C SER A 14 -20.11 16.73 -62.24
N GLY A 15 -18.81 17.00 -62.21
CA GLY A 15 -17.61 16.20 -62.54
C GLY A 15 -16.64 17.12 -63.30
N GLY A 16 -15.32 16.87 -63.22
CA GLY A 16 -14.34 17.39 -64.19
C GLY A 16 -13.14 18.18 -63.66
N HIS A 17 -12.00 17.47 -63.52
CA HIS A 17 -10.63 17.74 -64.06
C HIS A 17 -10.33 19.15 -64.65
N LYS A 18 -9.13 19.77 -64.54
CA LYS A 18 -7.72 19.32 -64.79
C LYS A 18 -6.83 20.60 -64.69
N GLN A 19 -5.62 20.63 -64.09
CA GLN A 19 -4.25 20.69 -64.69
C GLN A 19 -3.32 21.30 -63.62
N SER A 20 -2.20 20.69 -63.17
CA SER A 20 -0.89 20.41 -63.80
C SER A 20 0.06 21.62 -63.96
N ARG A 21 1.17 21.61 -63.18
CA ARG A 21 2.57 22.07 -63.45
C ARG A 21 3.34 21.85 -62.13
N LYS A 22 4.27 20.91 -61.91
CA LYS A 22 5.50 20.38 -62.56
C LYS A 22 6.75 21.29 -62.40
N CYS A 23 7.85 20.61 -62.01
CA CYS A 23 9.26 21.00 -61.75
C CYS A 23 9.59 21.35 -60.28
N GLU A 24 10.65 20.83 -59.65
CA GLU A 24 11.87 20.22 -60.17
C GLU A 24 12.60 19.33 -59.14
N LYS A 25 13.33 18.33 -59.65
CA LYS A 25 14.20 17.38 -58.95
C LYS A 25 15.52 18.04 -58.55
N ARG A 26 16.10 17.64 -57.41
CA ARG A 26 17.56 17.40 -57.27
C ARG A 26 17.84 16.14 -56.46
N ASP A 27 18.83 15.41 -56.98
CA ASP A 27 19.34 14.08 -56.63
C ASP A 27 19.94 14.01 -55.22
N LYS A 28 19.62 12.96 -54.46
CA LYS A 28 20.44 11.78 -54.10
C LYS A 28 21.83 12.10 -53.49
N ASP A 29 21.98 11.71 -52.22
CA ASP A 29 23.15 10.96 -51.77
C ASP A 29 22.75 9.84 -50.79
N HIS A 30 23.45 8.71 -50.91
CA HIS A 30 23.13 7.42 -50.31
C HIS A 30 24.04 7.10 -49.10
N LYS A 31 23.40 6.57 -48.03
CA LYS A 31 23.91 5.60 -47.01
C LYS A 31 24.96 6.10 -45.98
N PRO A 32 25.10 5.46 -44.79
CA PRO A 32 24.67 4.11 -44.44
C PRO A 32 23.64 3.99 -43.31
N LYS A 33 23.12 2.77 -43.23
CA LYS A 33 22.06 2.26 -42.38
C LYS A 33 22.72 1.63 -41.16
N ASP A 34 22.73 2.31 -40.03
CA ASP A 34 23.13 1.73 -38.75
C ASP A 34 21.92 1.04 -38.11
N THR A 35 21.71 -0.21 -38.51
CA THR A 35 21.09 -1.20 -37.64
C THR A 35 22.15 -1.68 -36.67
N ASN A 36 22.17 -1.15 -35.46
CA ASN A 36 22.91 -1.78 -34.37
C ASN A 36 22.02 -1.93 -33.14
N ASN A 37 21.53 -3.17 -33.01
CA ASN A 37 21.18 -3.90 -31.80
C ASN A 37 20.96 -3.06 -30.53
N LYS A 38 19.68 -2.97 -30.15
CA LYS A 38 19.23 -2.86 -28.76
C LYS A 38 19.79 -4.03 -27.94
N GLN A 39 21.00 -3.84 -27.43
CA GLN A 39 21.44 -4.42 -26.17
C GLN A 39 21.95 -3.26 -25.31
N GLU A 40 21.01 -2.41 -24.89
CA GLU A 40 21.17 -1.77 -23.59
C GLU A 40 21.09 -2.89 -22.54
N ARG A 41 22.25 -3.51 -22.25
CA ARG A 41 22.51 -3.98 -20.90
C ARG A 41 22.53 -2.75 -20.01
N ALA A 42 21.35 -2.29 -19.61
CA ALA A 42 21.21 -1.42 -18.46
C ALA A 42 21.58 -2.26 -17.22
N LEU A 43 22.84 -2.13 -16.78
CA LEU A 43 23.22 -2.51 -15.43
C LEU A 43 22.48 -1.59 -14.44
N PRO A 44 22.16 -2.08 -13.23
CA PRO A 44 20.97 -1.69 -12.51
C PRO A 44 21.10 -0.26 -11.98
N SER A 45 20.14 0.60 -12.29
CA SER A 45 19.89 1.74 -11.42
C SER A 45 19.49 1.12 -10.08
N SER A 46 20.35 1.20 -9.07
CA SER A 46 20.03 0.91 -7.68
C SER A 46 18.80 1.72 -7.31
N ARG A 47 17.65 1.05 -7.23
CA ARG A 47 16.33 1.64 -6.96
C ARG A 47 15.89 1.10 -5.63
N PHE A 48 15.54 1.95 -4.68
CA PHE A 48 15.10 1.48 -3.37
C PHE A 48 13.82 0.65 -3.54
N SER A 49 13.80 -0.57 -3.01
CA SER A 49 12.62 -1.44 -3.03
C SER A 49 12.47 -2.23 -1.75
N PHE A 50 11.26 -2.71 -1.52
CA PHE A 50 10.92 -3.68 -0.48
C PHE A 50 9.68 -4.46 -0.91
N LEU A 51 9.47 -5.61 -0.28
CA LEU A 51 8.26 -6.41 -0.42
C LEU A 51 7.36 -6.19 0.78
N PHE A 52 6.06 -6.30 0.58
CA PHE A 52 5.11 -6.29 1.67
C PHE A 52 3.87 -7.10 1.35
N VAL A 53 3.16 -7.51 2.39
CA VAL A 53 1.85 -8.15 2.30
C VAL A 53 0.93 -7.57 3.36
N VAL A 54 -0.37 -7.55 3.08
CA VAL A 54 -1.40 -7.15 4.04
C VAL A 54 -2.45 -8.24 4.14
N ASN A 55 -2.45 -8.97 5.25
CA ASN A 55 -3.48 -9.97 5.52
C ASN A 55 -4.56 -9.35 6.39
N GLU A 56 -5.82 -9.53 6.02
CA GLU A 56 -6.93 -9.07 6.85
C GLU A 56 -7.20 -10.07 7.98
N LEU A 57 -7.21 -9.58 9.21
CA LEU A 57 -7.44 -10.40 10.38
C LEU A 57 -8.94 -10.68 10.53
N GLN A 58 -9.31 -11.95 10.64
CA GLN A 58 -10.66 -12.33 11.06
C GLN A 58 -10.72 -12.31 12.58
N ILE A 59 -11.56 -11.45 13.15
CA ILE A 59 -11.83 -11.46 14.59
C ILE A 59 -13.03 -12.35 14.85
N VAL A 60 -12.84 -13.33 15.73
CA VAL A 60 -13.88 -14.29 16.10
C VAL A 60 -14.64 -13.72 17.29
N GLU A 61 -15.93 -13.48 17.10
CA GLU A 61 -16.82 -13.15 18.21
C GLU A 61 -17.17 -14.44 18.95
N GLU A 62 -16.93 -14.46 20.26
CA GLU A 62 -17.34 -15.56 21.10
C GLU A 62 -18.83 -15.40 21.45
N ASN A 63 -19.63 -16.43 21.17
CA ASN A 63 -21.08 -16.36 21.32
C ASN A 63 -21.48 -15.98 22.76
N GLY A 64 -22.09 -14.80 22.92
CA GLY A 64 -22.58 -14.30 24.19
C GLY A 64 -21.55 -13.51 25.02
N VAL A 65 -20.31 -13.37 24.56
CA VAL A 65 -19.31 -12.50 25.17
C VAL A 65 -19.22 -11.21 24.34
N PRO A 66 -19.48 -10.03 24.92
CA PRO A 66 -19.32 -8.78 24.20
C PRO A 66 -17.84 -8.58 23.78
N PRO A 67 -17.57 -7.94 22.63
CA PRO A 67 -16.22 -7.57 22.24
C PRO A 67 -15.49 -6.85 23.38
N ALA A 68 -14.19 -7.09 23.50
CA ALA A 68 -13.35 -6.35 24.43
C ALA A 68 -13.53 -4.85 24.19
N ALA A 69 -13.64 -4.06 25.26
CA ALA A 69 -13.78 -2.62 25.16
C ALA A 69 -12.94 -1.89 26.22
N ASP A 70 -12.61 -0.64 25.95
CA ASP A 70 -11.99 0.23 26.95
C ASP A 70 -13.01 0.72 28.00
N VAL A 71 -12.54 1.51 28.97
CA VAL A 71 -13.39 2.07 30.04
C VAL A 71 -14.48 3.04 29.53
N TYR A 72 -14.38 3.47 28.28
CA TYR A 72 -15.34 4.36 27.62
C TYR A 72 -16.25 3.59 26.64
N GLY A 73 -16.11 2.27 26.55
CA GLY A 73 -16.89 1.41 25.67
C GLY A 73 -16.43 1.39 24.22
N ASN A 74 -15.22 1.89 23.91
CA ASN A 74 -14.66 1.75 22.56
C ASN A 74 -14.22 0.30 22.35
N PRO A 75 -14.59 -0.33 21.22
CA PRO A 75 -14.19 -1.71 20.95
C PRO A 75 -12.66 -1.82 20.83
N LEU A 76 -12.10 -2.91 21.32
CA LEU A 76 -10.67 -3.21 21.31
C LEU A 76 -10.40 -4.52 20.58
N PRO A 77 -9.20 -4.67 19.98
CA PRO A 77 -8.76 -5.95 19.46
C PRO A 77 -8.75 -7.03 20.56
N PRO A 78 -9.00 -8.31 20.22
CA PRO A 78 -8.81 -9.41 21.14
C PRO A 78 -7.41 -9.42 21.77
N ARG A 79 -7.35 -9.81 23.04
CA ARG A 79 -6.10 -9.82 23.82
C ARG A 79 -5.31 -11.12 23.70
N THR A 80 -5.82 -12.12 23.01
CA THR A 80 -5.16 -13.42 22.86
C THR A 80 -5.33 -13.88 21.42
N SER A 81 -4.42 -14.73 20.95
CA SER A 81 -4.48 -15.35 19.62
C SER A 81 -5.78 -16.12 19.36
N GLU A 82 -6.43 -16.62 20.41
CA GLU A 82 -7.70 -17.36 20.33
C GLU A 82 -8.85 -16.51 19.77
N GLY A 83 -8.82 -15.19 19.99
CA GLY A 83 -9.81 -14.26 19.44
C GLY A 83 -9.63 -13.97 17.94
N TYR A 84 -8.61 -14.52 17.31
CA TYR A 84 -8.34 -14.37 15.88
C TYR A 84 -8.55 -15.68 15.13
N GLY A 85 -9.33 -15.63 14.05
CA GLY A 85 -9.66 -16.73 13.16
C GLY A 85 -8.59 -16.94 12.09
N GLN A 86 -9.03 -17.34 10.89
CA GLN A 86 -8.13 -17.40 9.74
C GLN A 86 -7.96 -16.01 9.13
N GLU A 87 -6.75 -15.66 8.72
CA GLU A 87 -6.51 -14.42 7.99
C GLU A 87 -6.98 -14.54 6.53
N THR A 88 -7.54 -13.46 5.98
CA THR A 88 -7.71 -13.35 4.53
C THR A 88 -6.39 -12.91 3.95
N ILE A 89 -5.71 -13.86 3.29
CA ILE A 89 -4.36 -13.65 2.76
C ILE A 89 -4.39 -12.62 1.61
N GLY A 90 -3.59 -11.58 1.75
CA GLY A 90 -3.39 -10.58 0.71
C GLY A 90 -2.35 -11.02 -0.32
N ARG A 91 -2.28 -10.26 -1.41
CA ARG A 91 -1.21 -10.38 -2.40
C ARG A 91 0.10 -9.82 -1.86
N VAL A 92 1.22 -10.42 -2.25
CA VAL A 92 2.53 -9.80 -2.02
C VAL A 92 2.76 -8.71 -3.06
N TRP A 93 3.07 -7.52 -2.58
CA TRP A 93 3.35 -6.33 -3.35
C TRP A 93 4.82 -5.97 -3.27
N ARG A 94 5.33 -5.36 -4.34
CA ARG A 94 6.65 -4.75 -4.40
C ARG A 94 6.49 -3.25 -4.49
N TYR A 95 7.10 -2.54 -3.56
CA TYR A 95 7.36 -1.11 -3.69
C TYR A 95 8.72 -0.91 -4.35
N ARG A 96 8.81 0.00 -5.33
CA ARG A 96 10.07 0.42 -5.96
C ARG A 96 10.02 1.91 -6.31
N ASP A 97 10.79 2.72 -5.59
CA ASP A 97 10.86 4.19 -5.75
C ASP A 97 9.49 4.89 -5.91
N GLY A 98 8.53 4.50 -5.09
CA GLY A 98 7.18 5.07 -5.09
C GLY A 98 6.18 4.35 -5.96
N VAL A 99 6.60 3.39 -6.78
CA VAL A 99 5.69 2.56 -7.58
C VAL A 99 5.38 1.27 -6.83
N VAL A 100 4.10 0.97 -6.68
CA VAL A 100 3.62 -0.31 -6.12
C VAL A 100 3.14 -1.20 -7.26
N SER A 101 3.58 -2.45 -7.26
CA SER A 101 3.21 -3.45 -8.27
C SER A 101 3.15 -4.86 -7.67
N PRO A 102 2.40 -5.81 -8.25
CA PRO A 102 2.44 -7.20 -7.80
C PRO A 102 3.86 -7.77 -7.79
N ALA A 103 4.23 -8.48 -6.72
CA ALA A 103 5.50 -9.20 -6.64
C ALA A 103 5.34 -10.62 -7.19
N GLU A 104 5.40 -10.77 -8.51
CA GLU A 104 5.30 -12.09 -9.15
C GLU A 104 6.38 -13.06 -8.63
N GLY A 105 5.97 -14.30 -8.35
CA GLY A 105 6.84 -15.34 -7.76
C GLY A 105 6.92 -15.31 -6.24
N PHE A 106 6.37 -14.27 -5.59
CA PHE A 106 6.28 -14.15 -4.14
C PHE A 106 4.86 -14.40 -3.63
N PHE A 107 4.76 -15.03 -2.47
CA PHE A 107 3.48 -15.33 -1.84
C PHE A 107 3.63 -15.45 -0.32
N TRP A 108 2.53 -15.31 0.40
CA TRP A 108 2.48 -15.53 1.84
C TRP A 108 2.42 -17.03 2.16
N CYS A 109 3.24 -17.47 3.12
CA CYS A 109 3.26 -18.83 3.61
C CYS A 109 3.10 -18.84 5.13
N ARG A 110 2.10 -19.58 5.62
CA ARG A 110 1.93 -19.88 7.04
C ARG A 110 1.73 -21.40 7.20
N PRO A 111 2.59 -22.10 7.95
CA PRO A 111 2.49 -23.56 8.07
C PRO A 111 1.19 -24.02 8.73
N GLU A 112 0.79 -23.34 9.80
CA GLU A 112 -0.40 -23.66 10.59
C GLU A 112 -0.93 -22.43 11.33
N ARG A 113 -2.17 -22.51 11.80
CA ARG A 113 -2.78 -21.44 12.62
C ARG A 113 -1.97 -21.25 13.90
N GLY A 114 -1.67 -20.01 14.24
CA GLY A 114 -0.89 -19.65 15.43
C GLY A 114 0.62 -19.72 15.26
N SER A 115 1.12 -20.28 14.15
CA SER A 115 2.54 -20.20 13.78
C SER A 115 2.82 -18.92 12.99
N PRO A 116 3.99 -18.26 13.13
CA PRO A 116 4.35 -17.08 12.32
C PRO A 116 4.23 -17.34 10.82
N GLY A 117 3.74 -16.34 10.09
CA GLY A 117 3.71 -16.35 8.64
C GLY A 117 4.86 -15.54 8.04
N VAL A 118 5.22 -15.88 6.80
CA VAL A 118 6.38 -15.30 6.11
C VAL A 118 6.11 -15.12 4.63
N ILE A 119 6.70 -14.09 4.02
CA ILE A 119 6.75 -13.97 2.55
C ILE A 119 7.84 -14.92 2.03
N CYS A 120 7.44 -15.81 1.11
CA CYS A 120 8.29 -16.77 0.43
C CYS A 120 8.38 -16.49 -1.07
N ALA A 121 9.49 -16.91 -1.68
CA ALA A 121 9.64 -17.08 -3.12
C ALA A 121 9.79 -18.56 -3.47
N VAL A 122 9.29 -18.97 -4.64
CA VAL A 122 9.62 -20.30 -5.19
C VAL A 122 10.95 -20.18 -5.93
N ASN A 123 11.96 -20.91 -5.47
CA ASN A 123 13.22 -21.05 -6.17
C ASN A 123 13.38 -22.46 -6.73
N GLU A 124 14.23 -22.56 -7.75
CA GLU A 124 14.59 -23.80 -8.40
C GLU A 124 16.10 -23.87 -8.53
N TYR A 125 16.69 -25.01 -8.15
CA TYR A 125 18.09 -25.32 -8.44
C TYR A 125 18.17 -26.69 -9.12
N ILE A 126 19.28 -26.94 -9.81
CA ILE A 126 19.56 -28.22 -10.43
C ILE A 126 20.39 -29.04 -9.45
N ASP A 127 19.91 -30.23 -9.09
CA ASP A 127 20.63 -31.14 -8.19
C ASP A 127 21.81 -31.84 -8.89
N GLU A 128 22.53 -32.68 -8.14
CA GLU A 128 23.69 -33.43 -8.64
C GLU A 128 23.35 -34.42 -9.78
N TYR A 129 22.07 -34.74 -9.97
CA TYR A 129 21.57 -35.63 -11.03
C TYR A 129 20.98 -34.86 -12.22
N GLY A 130 21.11 -33.52 -12.25
CA GLY A 130 20.56 -32.69 -13.30
C GLY A 130 19.05 -32.48 -13.20
N GLN A 131 18.41 -32.82 -12.07
CA GLN A 131 16.98 -32.66 -11.87
C GLN A 131 16.63 -31.30 -11.24
N PRO A 132 15.56 -30.63 -11.69
CA PRO A 132 15.09 -29.40 -11.08
C PRO A 132 14.44 -29.70 -9.72
N VAL A 133 15.01 -29.14 -8.66
CA VAL A 133 14.46 -29.21 -7.30
C VAL A 133 13.91 -27.84 -6.92
N ARG A 134 12.62 -27.81 -6.58
CA ARG A 134 11.94 -26.60 -6.11
C ARG A 134 11.94 -26.55 -4.59
N PHE A 135 12.22 -25.37 -4.06
CA PHE A 135 12.15 -25.12 -2.63
C PHE A 135 11.60 -23.72 -2.36
N LEU A 136 11.08 -23.53 -1.15
CA LEU A 136 10.59 -22.23 -0.70
C LEU A 136 11.75 -21.50 -0.03
N GLN A 137 12.08 -20.32 -0.56
CA GLN A 137 13.02 -19.42 0.08
C GLN A 137 12.23 -18.34 0.82
N GLN A 138 12.40 -18.30 2.14
CA GLN A 138 11.89 -17.20 2.96
C GLN A 138 12.65 -15.90 2.64
N THR A 139 11.91 -14.80 2.52
CA THR A 139 12.48 -13.47 2.39
C THR A 139 12.95 -12.94 3.76
N VAL A 140 13.98 -12.08 3.75
CA VAL A 140 14.50 -11.49 4.99
C VAL A 140 13.48 -10.46 5.50
N GLU A 141 12.88 -10.75 6.65
CA GLU A 141 11.93 -9.84 7.30
C GLU A 141 12.64 -8.57 7.79
N HIS A 142 12.02 -7.42 7.51
CA HIS A 142 12.37 -6.14 8.15
C HIS A 142 11.54 -5.94 9.41
N SER A 143 10.22 -6.12 9.29
CA SER A 143 9.30 -5.90 10.42
C SER A 143 7.89 -6.45 10.16
N THR A 144 7.19 -6.81 11.22
CA THR A 144 5.79 -7.25 11.20
C THR A 144 4.96 -6.46 12.20
N PHE A 145 3.77 -5.98 11.79
CA PHE A 145 2.85 -5.23 12.65
C PHE A 145 1.41 -5.68 12.46
N SER A 146 0.65 -5.69 13.55
CA SER A 146 -0.81 -5.73 13.50
C SER A 146 -1.37 -4.33 13.69
N VAL A 147 -2.22 -3.88 12.77
CA VAL A 147 -2.79 -2.52 12.75
C VAL A 147 -4.31 -2.61 12.74
N PHE A 148 -4.97 -1.81 13.58
CA PHE A 148 -6.40 -1.88 13.80
C PHE A 148 -7.09 -0.54 13.59
N ASN A 149 -8.30 -0.60 13.02
CA ASN A 149 -9.28 0.46 13.09
C ASN A 149 -10.33 0.07 14.15
N CYS A 150 -10.33 0.76 15.29
CA CYS A 150 -11.16 0.46 16.45
C CYS A 150 -12.33 1.43 16.63
N TRP A 151 -12.88 1.92 15.51
CA TRP A 151 -14.00 2.87 15.45
C TRP A 151 -13.62 4.32 15.83
N ARG A 152 -14.51 5.26 15.48
CA ARG A 152 -14.31 6.71 15.38
C ARG A 152 -13.55 7.39 16.53
N PHE A 153 -13.73 6.95 17.77
CA PHE A 153 -13.12 7.59 18.96
C PHE A 153 -11.78 6.96 19.37
N LEU A 154 -11.46 5.78 18.84
CA LEU A 154 -10.16 5.12 18.98
C LEU A 154 -9.68 4.65 17.60
N PRO A 155 -9.45 5.58 16.65
CA PRO A 155 -9.43 5.21 15.24
C PRO A 155 -8.22 4.38 14.81
N CYS A 156 -7.13 4.34 15.59
CA CYS A 156 -6.01 3.46 15.27
C CYS A 156 -5.27 2.96 16.50
N LEU A 157 -5.15 1.63 16.59
CA LEU A 157 -4.22 0.92 17.47
C LEU A 157 -3.26 0.09 16.62
N TYR A 158 -2.06 -0.16 17.14
CA TYR A 158 -1.12 -1.08 16.51
C TYR A 158 -0.25 -1.79 17.54
N THR A 159 0.41 -2.86 17.10
CA THR A 159 1.46 -3.57 17.85
C THR A 159 2.46 -4.16 16.86
N ASP A 160 3.71 -4.33 17.28
CA ASP A 160 4.86 -4.81 16.50
C ASP A 160 4.97 -6.35 16.49
N VAL A 161 3.84 -7.02 16.68
CA VAL A 161 3.74 -8.48 16.69
C VAL A 161 2.61 -8.97 15.79
N ASP A 162 2.73 -10.22 15.33
CA ASP A 162 1.61 -10.96 14.78
C ASP A 162 0.71 -11.43 15.94
N VAL A 163 -0.42 -10.72 16.14
CA VAL A 163 -1.38 -10.99 17.22
C VAL A 163 -1.97 -12.40 17.16
N THR A 164 -1.91 -13.07 16.01
CA THR A 164 -2.42 -14.44 15.86
C THR A 164 -1.49 -15.48 16.48
N THR A 165 -0.27 -15.10 16.84
CA THR A 165 0.76 -15.98 17.42
C THR A 165 0.96 -15.77 18.92
N VAL A 166 0.38 -14.71 19.47
CA VAL A 166 0.64 -14.28 20.85
C VAL A 166 -0.44 -14.83 21.80
N GLY A 167 -0.01 -15.59 22.80
CA GLY A 167 -0.92 -16.16 23.81
C GLY A 167 -1.60 -15.12 24.71
N GLY A 168 -1.03 -13.91 24.82
CA GLY A 168 -1.63 -12.80 25.56
C GLY A 168 -0.94 -11.46 25.33
N MET A 169 -1.76 -10.42 25.13
CA MET A 169 -1.34 -9.02 25.11
C MET A 169 -1.04 -8.57 26.54
N GLY A 170 0.08 -7.87 26.73
CA GLY A 170 0.61 -7.56 28.05
C GLY A 170 1.66 -6.44 27.99
N ALA A 171 2.56 -6.40 28.97
CA ALA A 171 3.66 -5.42 28.97
C ALA A 171 4.57 -5.59 27.74
N ASP A 172 4.84 -6.84 27.36
CA ASP A 172 5.74 -7.19 26.26
C ASP A 172 5.06 -7.07 24.89
N ASN A 173 3.74 -7.30 24.81
CA ASN A 173 2.95 -7.23 23.59
C ASN A 173 1.83 -6.19 23.78
N LYS A 174 2.20 -4.92 23.81
CA LYS A 174 1.26 -3.83 24.08
C LYS A 174 0.59 -3.32 22.81
N LEU A 175 -0.71 -3.03 22.90
CA LEU A 175 -1.39 -2.20 21.91
C LEU A 175 -1.03 -0.73 22.18
N SER A 176 -0.52 -0.06 21.15
CA SER A 176 -0.14 1.34 21.20
C SER A 176 -1.13 2.18 20.40
N HIS A 177 -1.42 3.39 20.88
CA HIS A 177 -2.18 4.38 20.14
C HIS A 177 -1.34 4.94 19.00
N LEU A 178 -1.99 5.31 17.89
CA LEU A 178 -1.31 6.07 16.86
C LEU A 178 -0.95 7.46 17.37
N GLU A 179 0.34 7.73 17.36
CA GLU A 179 0.93 8.98 17.80
C GLU A 179 2.02 9.39 16.81
N PHE A 180 2.37 10.67 16.81
CA PHE A 180 3.24 11.27 15.81
C PHE A 180 4.41 12.02 16.43
N TYR A 181 5.41 12.31 15.61
CA TYR A 181 6.46 13.28 15.86
C TYR A 181 6.59 14.24 14.68
N ALA A 182 7.11 15.43 14.96
CA ALA A 182 7.67 16.28 13.91
C ALA A 182 9.01 15.72 13.46
N ASP A 183 9.23 15.73 12.15
CA ASP A 183 10.56 15.47 11.62
C ASP A 183 11.53 16.58 12.08
N SER A 184 12.69 16.18 12.60
CA SER A 184 13.71 17.08 13.12
C SER A 184 14.47 17.83 12.03
N THR A 185 14.43 17.34 10.79
CA THR A 185 15.23 17.82 9.67
C THR A 185 14.39 18.54 8.63
N GLU A 186 13.15 18.10 8.41
CA GLU A 186 12.27 18.64 7.39
C GLU A 186 10.94 19.12 7.98
N SER A 187 10.78 20.44 8.03
CA SER A 187 9.56 21.01 8.62
C SER A 187 8.30 20.64 7.81
N GLY A 188 7.20 20.40 8.53
CA GLY A 188 5.91 20.00 7.94
C GLY A 188 5.77 18.50 7.63
N VAL A 189 6.81 17.69 7.85
CA VAL A 189 6.70 16.21 7.76
C VAL A 189 6.19 15.65 9.09
N THR A 190 5.18 14.79 8.99
CA THR A 190 4.70 13.97 10.10
C THR A 190 5.43 12.62 10.10
N ARG A 191 5.90 12.17 11.25
CA ARG A 191 6.55 10.85 11.44
C ARG A 191 5.73 9.94 12.34
N ILE A 192 5.54 8.69 11.93
CA ILE A 192 5.03 7.60 12.76
C ILE A 192 6.22 6.73 13.21
N ARG A 193 6.34 6.43 14.50
CA ARG A 193 7.36 5.51 15.02
C ARG A 193 6.69 4.36 15.75
N ALA A 194 7.30 3.18 15.67
CA ALA A 194 6.84 1.99 16.39
C ALA A 194 6.81 2.19 17.91
N SER A 195 7.70 3.02 18.44
CA SER A 195 7.79 3.34 19.87
C SER A 195 6.73 4.32 20.37
N GLY A 196 5.82 4.80 19.51
CA GLY A 196 4.84 5.83 19.83
C GLY A 196 5.25 7.22 19.37
N GLY A 197 4.65 8.26 19.96
CA GLY A 197 4.77 9.66 19.55
C GLY A 197 4.73 10.63 20.73
N SER A 198 5.21 11.86 20.55
CA SER A 198 5.04 12.91 21.57
C SER A 198 3.70 13.64 21.45
N GLN A 199 2.98 13.44 20.34
CA GLN A 199 1.77 14.18 20.04
C GLN A 199 0.73 13.29 19.37
N ARG A 200 -0.54 13.60 19.65
CA ARG A 200 -1.69 12.93 19.05
C ARG A 200 -2.05 13.48 17.68
N HIS A 201 -1.63 14.70 17.32
CA HIS A 201 -2.01 15.32 16.05
C HIS A 201 -0.85 15.29 15.06
N VAL A 202 -1.18 15.26 13.78
CA VAL A 202 -0.22 15.31 12.69
C VAL A 202 0.47 16.67 12.62
N VAL A 203 1.62 16.70 11.99
CA VAL A 203 2.36 17.94 11.74
C VAL A 203 1.87 18.60 10.46
N GLY A 204 1.56 19.88 10.64
CA GLY A 204 1.15 20.76 9.58
C GLY A 204 -0.35 20.80 9.32
N GLY A 205 -0.80 21.90 8.73
CA GLY A 205 -2.18 22.21 8.46
C GLY A 205 -2.70 21.50 7.20
N LYS A 206 -3.92 20.96 7.32
CA LYS A 206 -4.76 20.46 6.21
C LYS A 206 -4.03 19.52 5.23
N PRO A 207 -3.38 18.43 5.69
CA PRO A 207 -2.71 17.52 4.79
C PRO A 207 -3.66 16.89 3.78
N SER A 208 -3.23 16.70 2.52
CA SER A 208 -4.08 16.15 1.45
C SER A 208 -4.57 14.72 1.71
N TRP A 209 -3.86 13.96 2.54
CA TRP A 209 -4.18 12.59 2.91
C TRP A 209 -5.14 12.49 4.12
N ILE A 210 -5.51 13.60 4.76
CA ILE A 210 -6.64 13.68 5.71
C ILE A 210 -7.86 14.29 4.98
N PRO A 211 -9.08 13.74 5.12
CA PRO A 211 -9.47 12.69 6.07
C PRO A 211 -9.41 11.25 5.52
N ALA A 212 -8.87 11.06 4.31
CA ALA A 212 -8.95 9.76 3.63
C ALA A 212 -8.14 8.66 4.34
N LEU A 213 -6.87 8.91 4.64
CA LEU A 213 -6.01 7.96 5.31
C LEU A 213 -6.28 7.91 6.82
N LEU A 214 -6.43 9.07 7.44
CA LEU A 214 -6.65 9.24 8.88
C LEU A 214 -7.82 10.20 9.12
N PRO A 215 -8.65 9.96 10.15
CA PRO A 215 -9.78 10.84 10.46
C PRO A 215 -9.33 12.25 10.87
N GLU A 216 -10.26 13.20 10.75
CA GLU A 216 -10.03 14.61 11.11
C GLU A 216 -9.63 14.83 12.58
N THR A 217 -9.91 13.87 13.46
CA THR A 217 -9.47 13.92 14.87
C THR A 217 -7.96 13.92 15.04
N TYR A 218 -7.21 13.49 14.03
CA TYR A 218 -5.75 13.57 14.01
C TYR A 218 -5.21 14.86 13.37
N ALA A 219 -6.08 15.69 12.77
CA ALA A 219 -5.64 16.93 12.13
C ALA A 219 -5.04 17.91 13.15
N ALA A 220 -4.05 18.70 12.73
CA ALA A 220 -3.50 19.76 13.58
C ALA A 220 -4.61 20.74 13.99
N PRO A 221 -4.78 21.05 15.29
CA PRO A 221 -5.88 21.89 15.77
C PRO A 221 -5.70 23.38 15.43
N SER A 222 -4.47 23.80 15.10
CA SER A 222 -4.15 25.20 14.85
C SER A 222 -4.33 25.56 13.37
N SER A 223 -5.08 26.63 13.11
CA SER A 223 -5.18 27.28 11.80
C SER A 223 -3.86 27.89 11.32
N HIS A 224 -2.91 28.12 12.24
CA HIS A 224 -1.57 28.63 11.97
C HIS A 224 -0.51 27.53 11.85
N ALA A 225 -0.93 26.25 11.84
CA ALA A 225 0.01 25.16 11.59
C ALA A 225 0.67 25.35 10.21
N GLN A 226 1.99 25.14 10.15
CA GLN A 226 2.74 25.17 8.90
C GLN A 226 2.10 24.23 7.86
N GLN A 227 2.26 24.49 6.56
CA GLN A 227 1.83 23.55 5.52
C GLN A 227 2.42 22.14 5.73
N SER A 228 1.57 21.11 5.68
CA SER A 228 2.05 19.72 5.69
C SER A 228 2.78 19.40 4.39
N THR A 229 3.87 18.64 4.48
CA THR A 229 4.69 18.23 3.33
C THR A 229 4.72 16.72 3.12
N GLY A 230 4.18 15.94 4.06
CA GLY A 230 4.02 14.50 3.92
C GLY A 230 3.98 13.72 5.23
N LEU A 231 3.92 12.40 5.08
CA LEU A 231 3.95 11.38 6.11
C LEU A 231 5.09 10.39 5.80
N GLY A 232 5.91 10.13 6.81
CA GLY A 232 6.96 9.10 6.79
C GLY A 232 7.00 8.34 8.12
N GLY A 233 7.95 7.44 8.27
CA GLY A 233 8.06 6.58 9.45
C GLY A 233 7.74 5.12 9.17
N CYS A 234 7.35 4.40 10.22
CA CYS A 234 7.13 2.95 10.24
C CYS A 234 6.21 2.49 9.09
N LEU A 235 6.80 1.81 8.12
CA LEU A 235 6.17 1.36 6.88
C LEU A 235 5.01 0.39 7.14
N PRO A 236 5.14 -0.65 7.98
CA PRO A 236 4.02 -1.56 8.26
C PRO A 236 2.77 -0.83 8.76
N ILE A 237 2.92 0.17 9.63
CA ILE A 237 1.80 0.96 10.15
C ILE A 237 1.17 1.77 9.02
N ILE A 238 1.97 2.48 8.22
CA ILE A 238 1.47 3.30 7.09
C ILE A 238 0.75 2.43 6.05
N ILE A 239 1.31 1.27 5.71
CA ILE A 239 0.74 0.30 4.78
C ILE A 239 -0.58 -0.26 5.34
N GLY A 240 -0.62 -0.59 6.63
CA GLY A 240 -1.84 -1.03 7.31
C GLY A 240 -2.94 0.03 7.28
N LEU A 241 -2.59 1.30 7.54
CA LEU A 241 -3.52 2.43 7.43
C LEU A 241 -4.08 2.58 6.01
N LEU A 242 -3.23 2.46 4.98
CA LEU A 242 -3.66 2.49 3.58
C LEU A 242 -4.67 1.39 3.28
N ALA A 243 -4.38 0.15 3.68
CA ALA A 243 -5.28 -0.98 3.49
C ALA A 243 -6.61 -0.81 4.24
N LEU A 244 -6.55 -0.25 5.45
CA LEU A 244 -7.73 0.00 6.28
C LEU A 244 -8.66 1.09 5.71
N THR A 245 -8.24 1.85 4.68
CA THR A 245 -9.14 2.77 3.96
C THR A 245 -10.17 2.06 3.09
N LYS A 246 -9.98 0.77 2.80
CA LYS A 246 -10.88 -0.05 1.97
C LYS A 246 -11.89 -0.80 2.82
N LYS A 247 -12.92 -1.33 2.17
CA LYS A 247 -13.93 -2.16 2.85
C LYS A 247 -13.34 -3.55 3.19
N PRO A 248 -13.94 -4.30 4.13
CA PRO A 248 -13.55 -5.68 4.41
C PRO A 248 -13.54 -6.56 3.16
N GLY A 249 -12.56 -7.46 3.07
CA GLY A 249 -12.26 -8.35 1.94
C GLY A 249 -11.54 -7.67 0.77
N HIS A 250 -11.20 -6.39 0.90
CA HIS A 250 -10.67 -5.56 -0.20
C HIS A 250 -9.48 -4.69 0.22
N THR A 251 -8.73 -5.11 1.24
CA THR A 251 -7.52 -4.42 1.73
C THR A 251 -6.52 -4.13 0.62
N ASP A 252 -6.39 -5.03 -0.34
CA ASP A 252 -5.45 -4.94 -1.46
C ASP A 252 -5.82 -3.92 -2.54
N ASP A 253 -7.08 -3.49 -2.62
CA ASP A 253 -7.58 -2.63 -3.70
C ASP A 253 -6.82 -1.30 -3.76
N VAL A 254 -6.37 -0.78 -2.61
CA VAL A 254 -5.58 0.47 -2.52
C VAL A 254 -4.26 0.37 -3.29
N PHE A 255 -3.64 -0.81 -3.31
CA PHE A 255 -2.38 -1.09 -3.98
C PHE A 255 -2.63 -1.46 -5.46
N GLY A 256 -3.60 -2.35 -5.70
CA GLY A 256 -3.91 -2.84 -7.05
C GLY A 256 -4.47 -1.77 -7.98
N ASN A 257 -5.23 -0.80 -7.45
CA ASN A 257 -5.80 0.30 -8.22
C ASN A 257 -4.84 1.49 -8.37
N GLY A 258 -3.61 1.40 -7.83
CA GLY A 258 -2.62 2.45 -7.91
C GLY A 258 -2.97 3.71 -7.12
N GLU A 259 -3.79 3.58 -6.08
CA GLU A 259 -4.20 4.73 -5.26
C GLU A 259 -3.07 5.25 -4.37
N TRP A 260 -2.11 4.38 -4.04
CA TRP A 260 -0.80 4.75 -3.50
C TRP A 260 0.29 4.54 -4.56
N ASN A 261 0.72 5.62 -5.21
CA ASN A 261 1.73 5.60 -6.27
C ASN A 261 2.47 6.93 -6.36
N GLY A 262 3.74 6.90 -6.75
CA GLY A 262 4.65 8.06 -6.78
C GLY A 262 4.84 8.70 -5.40
N ASN A 263 4.74 7.91 -4.33
CA ASN A 263 4.65 8.40 -2.95
C ASN A 263 3.50 9.40 -2.77
N ARG A 264 2.38 9.24 -3.46
CA ARG A 264 1.17 10.05 -3.28
C ARG A 264 0.01 9.11 -2.98
N PHE A 265 -0.87 9.53 -2.09
CA PHE A 265 -2.12 8.83 -1.83
C PHE A 265 -3.27 9.65 -2.41
N ARG A 266 -3.92 9.10 -3.43
CA ARG A 266 -5.06 9.69 -4.15
C ARG A 266 -6.36 8.94 -3.89
N GLY A 267 -6.31 7.98 -2.97
CA GLY A 267 -7.41 7.11 -2.65
C GLY A 267 -8.49 7.78 -1.83
N GLY A 268 -9.73 7.34 -2.04
CA GLY A 268 -10.84 7.65 -1.15
C GLY A 268 -10.97 6.59 -0.05
N ARG A 269 -11.38 7.03 1.15
CA ARG A 269 -11.84 6.12 2.21
C ARG A 269 -13.21 5.58 1.83
N SER A 270 -13.37 4.25 1.86
CA SER A 270 -14.66 3.61 1.64
C SER A 270 -15.63 3.99 2.76
N SER A 271 -16.91 4.19 2.43
CA SER A 271 -17.96 4.36 3.45
C SER A 271 -18.17 3.12 4.33
N ARG A 272 -17.60 1.98 3.94
CA ARG A 272 -17.61 0.71 4.68
C ARG A 272 -16.25 0.34 5.26
N ALA A 273 -15.32 1.31 5.35
CA ALA A 273 -14.00 1.09 5.93
C ALA A 273 -14.03 1.07 7.47
N GLU A 274 -14.98 1.80 8.06
CA GLU A 274 -15.20 1.78 9.50
C GLU A 274 -15.86 0.47 9.92
N PRO A 275 -15.43 -0.15 11.04
CA PRO A 275 -16.21 -1.21 11.69
C PRO A 275 -17.58 -0.66 12.11
N GLU A 276 -18.53 -1.47 12.58
CA GLU A 276 -19.75 -0.92 13.21
C GLU A 276 -19.44 -0.43 14.65
N PRO A 277 -20.19 0.54 15.22
CA PRO A 277 -19.89 1.08 16.56
C PRO A 277 -19.86 0.03 17.68
N THR A 278 -20.66 -1.02 17.52
CA THR A 278 -20.79 -2.14 18.46
C THR A 278 -20.30 -3.45 17.85
N GLY A 279 -19.73 -3.40 16.64
CA GLY A 279 -19.22 -4.57 15.95
C GLY A 279 -17.77 -4.87 16.33
N PRO A 280 -17.19 -5.94 15.76
CA PRO A 280 -15.79 -6.25 15.96
C PRO A 280 -14.94 -5.16 15.31
N VAL A 281 -13.80 -4.85 15.92
CA VAL A 281 -12.82 -3.94 15.31
C VAL A 281 -12.32 -4.55 13.99
N ARG A 282 -11.73 -3.72 13.12
CA ARG A 282 -11.09 -4.20 11.91
C ARG A 282 -9.58 -4.24 12.09
N GLY A 283 -8.93 -5.33 11.71
CA GLY A 283 -7.49 -5.49 11.86
C GLY A 283 -6.82 -6.00 10.59
N VAL A 284 -5.57 -5.63 10.39
CA VAL A 284 -4.69 -6.19 9.36
C VAL A 284 -3.33 -6.55 9.95
N LEU A 285 -2.74 -7.63 9.47
CA LEU A 285 -1.35 -7.99 9.69
C LEU A 285 -0.54 -7.52 8.47
N VAL A 286 0.55 -6.80 8.73
CA VAL A 286 1.44 -6.28 7.69
C VAL A 286 2.84 -6.78 7.96
N GLN A 287 3.44 -7.45 6.98
CA GLN A 287 4.86 -7.81 7.00
C GLN A 287 5.57 -7.05 5.88
N VAL A 288 6.72 -6.46 6.21
CA VAL A 288 7.64 -5.82 5.26
C VAL A 288 8.94 -6.61 5.25
N CYS A 289 9.42 -6.92 4.06
CA CYS A 289 10.64 -7.71 3.84
C CYS A 289 11.57 -7.04 2.82
N CYS A 290 12.84 -7.42 2.87
CA CYS A 290 13.79 -7.14 1.82
C CYS A 290 13.33 -7.78 0.49
N ASP A 291 13.45 -7.05 -0.62
CA ASP A 291 13.24 -7.56 -1.98
C ASP A 291 14.48 -8.33 -2.42
N SER A 292 14.46 -9.65 -2.30
CA SER A 292 15.58 -10.52 -2.65
C SER A 292 16.04 -10.40 -4.12
N MET A 293 15.20 -9.84 -5.00
CA MET A 293 15.55 -9.56 -6.40
C MET A 293 16.27 -8.22 -6.57
N ASN A 294 16.46 -7.46 -5.50
CA ASN A 294 17.18 -6.19 -5.48
C ASN A 294 18.25 -6.23 -4.39
N PRO A 295 19.55 -6.31 -4.74
CA PRO A 295 20.63 -6.41 -3.75
C PRO A 295 20.73 -5.18 -2.83
N ASP A 296 20.16 -4.04 -3.23
CA ASP A 296 20.16 -2.81 -2.42
C ASP A 296 18.96 -2.73 -1.47
N SER A 297 18.04 -3.69 -1.53
CA SER A 297 16.96 -3.82 -0.56
C SER A 297 17.48 -4.51 0.70
N THR A 298 18.08 -3.72 1.59
CA THR A 298 18.60 -4.17 2.88
C THR A 298 17.73 -3.66 4.03
N ILE A 299 17.82 -4.30 5.20
CA ILE A 299 17.19 -3.82 6.45
C ILE A 299 17.59 -2.37 6.72
N ASP A 300 18.87 -2.04 6.55
CA ASP A 300 19.37 -0.68 6.74
C ASP A 300 18.73 0.29 5.75
N ALA A 301 18.62 -0.06 4.47
CA ALA A 301 17.99 0.79 3.47
C ALA A 301 16.50 1.05 3.76
N ILE A 302 15.78 0.03 4.26
CA ILE A 302 14.36 0.17 4.64
C ILE A 302 14.25 1.05 5.90
N SER A 303 15.08 0.80 6.91
CA SER A 303 15.14 1.62 8.14
C SER A 303 15.46 3.09 7.81
N ASP A 304 16.40 3.31 6.89
CA ASP A 304 16.80 4.63 6.41
C ASP A 304 15.64 5.38 5.76
N PHE A 305 14.84 4.66 4.96
CA PHE A 305 13.63 5.20 4.36
C PHE A 305 12.54 5.49 5.40
N GLU A 306 12.36 4.66 6.42
CA GLU A 306 11.44 4.94 7.52
C GLU A 306 11.86 6.22 8.27
N ASP A 307 13.15 6.37 8.54
CA ASP A 307 13.70 7.51 9.27
C ASP A 307 13.63 8.82 8.47
N ARG A 308 13.95 8.78 7.17
CA ARG A 308 14.15 9.99 6.36
C ARG A 308 13.24 10.12 5.16
N GLY A 309 12.76 9.01 4.60
CA GLY A 309 11.88 8.99 3.43
C GLY A 309 10.47 9.51 3.69
N LYS A 310 9.72 9.82 2.63
CA LYS A 310 8.28 10.13 2.72
C LYS A 310 7.51 9.04 1.99
N ALA A 311 6.81 8.20 2.74
CA ALA A 311 5.92 7.19 2.18
C ALA A 311 4.74 7.86 1.44
N ILE A 312 4.25 8.99 1.97
CA ILE A 312 3.20 9.81 1.35
C ILE A 312 3.66 11.27 1.35
N ARG A 313 3.68 11.89 0.18
CA ARG A 313 3.92 13.31 -0.05
C ARG A 313 2.58 14.02 -0.11
N ASP A 314 2.54 15.23 0.43
CA ASP A 314 1.37 16.08 0.28
C ASP A 314 1.22 16.52 -1.19
N GLU A 315 -0.01 16.53 -1.71
CA GLU A 315 -0.28 16.86 -3.10
C GLU A 315 -0.19 18.36 -3.43
N ARG A 316 -0.21 19.21 -2.41
CA ARG A 316 -0.22 20.68 -2.59
C ARG A 316 1.17 21.28 -2.84
N LEU A 317 2.17 20.43 -3.09
CA LEU A 317 3.55 20.76 -3.45
C LEU A 317 3.91 20.25 -4.86
#